data_AF-A0A924UID5-F1
#
_entry.id   AF-A0A924UID5-F1
#
_cell.length_a   1.000
_cell.length_b   1.000
_cell.length_c   1.000
_cell.angle_alpha   90.00
_cell.angle_beta   90.00
_cell.angle_gamma   90.00
#
_symmetry.space_group_name_H-M   'P 1'
#
loop_
_entity.id
_entity.type
_entity.pdbx_description
1 polymer ?
#
loop_
_entity_poly.entity_id
_entity_poly.type
_entity_poly.pdbx_seq_one_letter_code
_entity_poly.pdbx_strand_id
1 'polypeptide(L)'
;MTQLKNAYVKLGFIILILSASISASAKIRMRKVKEAPKVCGFMTEDKLLSRPDKIVYSTERYSLIIEESVTLVKDKGEKICEWPLEEWKLSAPLKNFQFYIDEYKEILYPFAKKDDGLTFTMQVRLTDCRLTDKNTKDSFEKPACDRPKKVSRNKKKKAATKPVKKP
;
A
#
# COMPACT_ATOMS: atom_id res chain seq x y z
N MET A 1 -4.77 -58.97 -41.22
CA MET A 1 -5.15 -57.58 -41.58
C MET A 1 -5.88 -56.80 -40.47
N THR A 2 -6.05 -57.34 -39.26
CA THR A 2 -6.86 -56.74 -38.18
C THR A 2 -6.05 -55.94 -37.14
N GLN A 3 -4.75 -56.18 -37.00
CA GLN A 3 -3.90 -55.51 -36.01
C GLN A 3 -3.54 -54.06 -36.40
N LEU A 4 -3.42 -53.74 -37.69
CA LEU A 4 -3.07 -52.40 -38.15
C LEU A 4 -4.20 -51.39 -37.88
N LYS A 5 -5.47 -51.79 -38.06
CA LYS A 5 -6.64 -50.90 -37.91
C LYS A 5 -6.81 -50.38 -36.47
N ASN A 6 -6.49 -51.20 -35.46
CA ASN A 6 -6.59 -50.82 -34.05
C ASN A 6 -5.52 -49.81 -33.61
N ALA A 7 -4.35 -49.78 -34.27
CA ALA A 7 -3.30 -48.81 -33.98
C ALA A 7 -3.68 -47.40 -34.44
N TYR A 8 -4.29 -47.25 -35.63
CA TYR A 8 -4.72 -45.96 -36.16
C TYR A 8 -5.87 -45.34 -35.36
N VAL A 9 -6.82 -46.14 -34.87
CA VAL A 9 -7.92 -45.66 -34.03
C VAL A 9 -7.40 -45.13 -32.69
N LYS A 10 -6.43 -45.82 -32.07
CA LYS A 10 -5.78 -45.37 -30.83
C LYS A 10 -4.95 -44.10 -31.03
N LEU A 11 -4.22 -44.00 -32.15
CA LEU A 11 -3.43 -42.81 -32.46
C LEU A 11 -4.31 -41.57 -32.71
N GLY A 12 -5.43 -41.75 -33.43
CA GLY A 12 -6.40 -40.68 -33.70
C GLY A 12 -7.05 -40.14 -32.42
N PHE A 13 -7.36 -41.02 -31.46
CA PHE A 13 -7.96 -40.62 -30.19
C PHE A 13 -6.98 -39.79 -29.32
N ILE A 14 -5.69 -40.13 -29.33
CA ILE A 14 -4.65 -39.40 -28.60
C ILE A 14 -4.43 -38.00 -29.19
N ILE A 15 -4.42 -37.88 -30.52
CA ILE A 15 -4.28 -36.58 -31.21
C ILE A 15 -5.48 -35.67 -30.91
N LEU A 16 -6.69 -36.23 -30.83
CA LEU A 16 -7.91 -35.48 -30.53
C LEU A 16 -7.92 -34.94 -29.09
N ILE A 17 -7.45 -35.71 -28.10
CA ILE A 17 -7.32 -35.28 -26.70
C ILE A 17 -6.25 -34.19 -26.52
N LEU A 18 -5.12 -34.30 -27.24
CA LEU A 18 -4.07 -33.28 -27.23
C LEU A 18 -4.55 -31.95 -27.82
N SER A 19 -5.38 -31.98 -28.86
CA SER A 19 -5.91 -30.76 -29.48
C SER A 19 -6.97 -30.02 -28.65
N ALA A 20 -7.75 -30.73 -27.82
CA ALA A 20 -8.76 -30.13 -26.94
C ALA A 20 -8.16 -29.43 -25.71
N SER A 21 -6.93 -29.76 -25.32
CA SER A 21 -6.25 -29.23 -24.13
C SER A 21 -5.62 -27.84 -24.36
N ILE A 22 -5.47 -27.40 -25.61
CA ILE A 22 -4.76 -26.15 -25.97
C ILE A 22 -5.70 -24.93 -25.98
N SER A 23 -7.03 -25.12 -26.03
CA SER A 23 -7.98 -24.03 -26.26
C SER A 23 -8.59 -23.39 -25.00
N ALA A 24 -8.25 -23.87 -23.79
CA ALA A 24 -8.76 -23.30 -22.54
C ALA A 24 -7.73 -22.40 -21.85
N SER A 25 -7.21 -21.39 -22.57
CA SER A 25 -6.51 -20.28 -21.92
C SER A 25 -7.53 -19.38 -21.21
N ALA A 26 -8.02 -19.81 -20.05
CA ALA A 26 -8.77 -18.95 -19.14
C ALA A 26 -7.87 -17.77 -18.75
N LYS A 27 -8.05 -16.62 -19.39
CA LYS A 27 -7.39 -15.37 -18.99
C LYS A 27 -7.98 -14.96 -17.64
N ILE A 28 -7.34 -15.40 -16.55
CA ILE A 28 -7.56 -14.85 -15.22
C ILE A 28 -7.15 -13.39 -15.28
N ARG A 29 -8.14 -12.52 -15.47
CA ARG A 29 -7.93 -11.07 -15.48
C ARG A 29 -7.69 -10.68 -14.02
N MET A 30 -6.43 -10.59 -13.62
CA MET A 30 -6.03 -10.07 -12.31
C MET A 30 -6.71 -8.70 -12.11
N ARG A 31 -7.78 -8.68 -11.29
CA ARG A 31 -8.44 -7.42 -10.94
C ARG A 31 -7.44 -6.65 -10.11
N LYS A 32 -7.05 -5.46 -10.55
CA LYS A 32 -6.20 -4.56 -9.75
C LYS A 32 -6.91 -4.36 -8.41
N VAL A 33 -6.33 -4.85 -7.32
CA VAL A 33 -6.78 -4.54 -5.97
C VAL A 33 -6.71 -3.03 -5.83
N LYS A 34 -7.85 -2.42 -5.49
CA LYS A 34 -7.97 -0.98 -5.35
C LYS A 34 -7.14 -0.56 -4.13
N GLU A 35 -6.27 0.43 -4.31
CA GLU A 35 -5.49 0.97 -3.20
C GLU A 35 -6.41 1.58 -2.13
N ALA A 36 -5.98 1.44 -0.88
CA ALA A 36 -6.65 2.06 0.24
C ALA A 36 -6.73 3.60 0.07
N PRO A 37 -7.83 4.22 0.53
CA PRO A 37 -8.00 5.67 0.43
C PRO A 37 -6.91 6.40 1.23
N LYS A 38 -6.39 7.50 0.67
CA LYS A 38 -5.44 8.36 1.39
C LYS A 38 -6.12 9.07 2.57
N VAL A 39 -5.46 9.13 3.72
CA VAL A 39 -5.91 9.83 4.93
C VAL A 39 -4.85 10.76 5.52
N CYS A 40 -5.27 11.67 6.40
CA CYS A 40 -4.35 12.23 7.38
C CYS A 40 -4.86 11.87 8.78
N GLY A 41 -4.03 11.24 9.59
CA GLY A 41 -4.49 10.68 10.84
C GLY A 41 -3.37 10.16 11.71
N PHE A 42 -3.71 9.93 12.97
CA PHE A 42 -2.85 9.17 13.87
C PHE A 42 -2.87 7.71 13.44
N MET A 43 -1.70 7.10 13.38
CA MET A 43 -1.57 5.66 13.20
C MET A 43 -1.93 4.99 14.52
N THR A 44 -2.77 3.97 14.45
CA THR A 44 -3.22 3.22 15.62
C THR A 44 -2.43 1.93 15.74
N GLU A 45 -2.10 1.53 16.96
CA GLU A 45 -1.47 0.23 17.17
C GLU A 45 -2.39 -0.90 16.69
N ASP A 46 -1.87 -1.76 15.84
CA ASP A 46 -2.54 -2.98 15.40
C ASP A 46 -2.26 -4.10 16.41
N LYS A 47 -3.17 -4.25 17.36
CA LYS A 47 -3.06 -5.24 18.44
C LYS A 47 -3.00 -6.69 17.95
N LEU A 48 -3.45 -6.98 16.72
CA LEU A 48 -3.40 -8.35 16.18
C LEU A 48 -2.00 -8.69 15.69
N LEU A 49 -1.32 -7.70 15.10
CA LEU A 49 0.03 -7.84 14.55
C LEU A 49 1.13 -7.50 15.56
N SER A 50 0.85 -6.64 16.54
CA SER A 50 1.78 -6.30 17.61
C SER A 50 2.08 -7.49 18.53
N ARG A 51 3.32 -7.56 18.98
CA ARG A 51 3.92 -8.51 19.94
C ARG A 51 4.86 -7.75 20.88
N PRO A 52 5.27 -8.33 22.03
CA PRO A 52 6.15 -7.63 22.98
C PRO A 52 7.46 -7.09 22.40
N ASP A 53 8.02 -7.77 21.40
CA ASP A 53 9.26 -7.47 20.68
C ASP A 53 9.03 -6.75 19.34
N LYS A 54 7.77 -6.60 18.91
CA LYS A 54 7.40 -6.05 17.62
C LYS A 54 6.14 -5.21 17.72
N ILE A 55 6.25 -3.90 17.59
CA ILE A 55 5.10 -2.99 17.64
C ILE A 55 4.71 -2.59 16.22
N VAL A 56 3.42 -2.66 15.90
CA VAL A 56 2.90 -2.25 14.58
C VAL A 56 1.89 -1.13 14.75
N TYR A 57 2.15 0.02 14.13
CA TYR A 57 1.20 1.12 14.01
C TYR A 57 0.70 1.19 12.57
N SER A 58 -0.61 1.27 12.36
CA SER A 58 -1.21 1.20 11.03
C SER A 58 -2.24 2.29 10.78
N THR A 59 -2.35 2.69 9.52
CA THR A 59 -3.57 3.19 8.87
C THR A 59 -4.09 2.11 7.92
N GLU A 60 -5.18 2.36 7.18
CA GLU A 60 -5.62 1.45 6.11
C GLU A 60 -4.58 1.29 4.99
N ARG A 61 -3.68 2.29 4.81
CA ARG A 61 -2.77 2.37 3.67
C ARG A 61 -1.32 2.10 4.03
N TYR A 62 -0.90 2.40 5.25
CA TYR A 62 0.48 2.26 5.69
C TYR A 62 0.57 1.51 7.02
N SER A 63 1.61 0.69 7.17
CA SER A 63 1.96 0.02 8.41
C SER A 63 3.41 0.33 8.76
N LEU A 64 3.62 0.92 9.93
CA LEU A 64 4.91 1.17 10.54
C LEU A 64 5.21 0.04 11.53
N ILE A 65 6.28 -0.69 11.29
CA ILE A 65 6.71 -1.86 12.04
C ILE A 65 7.97 -1.48 12.79
N ILE A 66 7.99 -1.70 14.10
CA ILE A 66 9.12 -1.41 14.99
C ILE A 66 9.56 -2.74 15.62
N GLU A 67 10.68 -3.26 15.17
CA GLU A 67 11.27 -4.53 15.62
C GLU A 67 12.80 -4.34 15.72
N GLU A 68 13.60 -5.05 14.92
CA GLU A 68 15.05 -4.83 14.77
C GLU A 68 15.38 -3.54 14.00
N SER A 69 14.44 -3.08 13.19
CA SER A 69 14.49 -1.84 12.44
C SER A 69 13.10 -1.16 12.48
N VAL A 70 13.05 0.12 12.13
CA VAL A 70 11.78 0.81 11.89
C VAL A 70 11.49 0.72 10.40
N THR A 71 10.44 -0.01 10.03
CA THR A 71 10.07 -0.26 8.63
C THR A 71 8.69 0.30 8.32
N LEU A 72 8.56 1.02 7.19
CA LEU A 72 7.26 1.48 6.70
C LEU A 72 6.87 0.72 5.43
N VAL A 73 5.68 0.13 5.47
CA VAL A 73 5.11 -0.72 4.41
C VAL A 73 3.78 -0.15 3.93
N LYS A 74 3.50 -0.27 2.64
CA LYS A 74 2.21 0.10 1.99
C LYS A 74 1.19 -1.03 2.09
N ASP A 75 -0.07 -0.73 1.78
CA ASP A 75 -1.23 -1.66 1.74
C ASP A 75 -1.00 -2.97 0.98
N LYS A 76 -0.10 -2.98 -0.01
CA LYS A 76 0.25 -4.17 -0.81
C LYS A 76 1.48 -4.92 -0.30
N GLY A 77 1.99 -4.60 0.89
CA GLY A 77 3.22 -5.20 1.41
C GLY A 77 4.50 -4.63 0.81
N GLU A 78 4.42 -3.54 0.05
CA GLU A 78 5.59 -2.88 -0.54
C GLU A 78 6.33 -2.09 0.55
N LYS A 79 7.60 -2.45 0.81
CA LYS A 79 8.48 -1.70 1.71
C LYS A 79 8.89 -0.38 1.05
N ILE A 80 8.71 0.72 1.76
CA ILE A 80 8.99 2.08 1.26
C ILE A 80 10.24 2.63 1.92
N CYS A 81 10.29 2.51 3.24
CA CYS A 81 11.40 2.99 4.05
C CYS A 81 11.77 1.95 5.09
N GLU A 82 13.06 1.92 5.43
CA GLU A 82 13.61 1.14 6.51
C GLU A 82 14.73 1.97 7.15
N TRP A 83 14.71 2.04 8.48
CA TRP A 83 15.67 2.78 9.26
C TRP A 83 16.27 1.91 10.35
N PRO A 84 17.59 1.97 10.55
CA PRO A 84 18.21 1.34 11.72
C PRO A 84 17.72 2.03 13.00
N LEU A 85 17.59 1.26 14.09
CA LEU A 85 17.13 1.79 15.38
C LEU A 85 18.04 2.91 15.92
N GLU A 86 19.31 2.92 15.53
CA GLU A 86 20.30 3.95 15.85
C GLU A 86 19.86 5.35 15.44
N GLU A 87 19.23 5.49 14.26
CA GLU A 87 18.74 6.79 13.78
C GLU A 87 17.55 7.30 14.60
N TRP A 88 16.90 6.37 15.30
CA TRP A 88 15.78 6.59 16.20
C TRP A 88 16.18 6.58 17.68
N LYS A 89 17.48 6.48 18.02
CA LYS A 89 18.02 6.73 19.37
C LYS A 89 17.85 8.21 19.69
N LEU A 90 16.62 8.55 20.04
CA LEU A 90 16.15 9.89 20.30
C LEU A 90 15.80 9.99 21.77
N SER A 91 15.43 11.18 22.20
CA SER A 91 15.17 11.54 23.60
C SER A 91 14.11 10.71 24.34
N ALA A 92 13.46 9.73 23.70
CA ALA A 92 12.50 8.83 24.32
C ALA A 92 12.61 7.42 23.71
N PRO A 93 12.22 6.36 24.44
CA PRO A 93 12.06 5.02 23.87
C PRO A 93 11.03 5.01 22.73
N LEU A 94 11.31 4.26 21.65
CA LEU A 94 10.42 4.14 20.47
C LEU A 94 8.98 3.72 20.81
N LYS A 95 8.80 2.88 21.83
CA LYS A 95 7.48 2.47 22.34
C LYS A 95 6.60 3.62 22.84
N ASN A 96 7.20 4.77 23.19
CA ASN A 96 6.49 5.95 23.67
C ASN A 96 6.15 6.93 22.52
N PHE A 97 6.58 6.64 21.30
CA PHE A 97 6.26 7.46 20.16
C PHE A 97 4.82 7.23 19.72
N GLN A 98 4.20 8.33 19.34
CA GLN A 98 2.98 8.37 18.56
C GLN A 98 3.33 8.85 17.15
N PHE A 99 2.50 8.45 16.20
CA PHE A 99 2.76 8.67 14.79
C PHE A 99 1.54 9.30 14.14
N TYR A 100 1.72 10.49 13.56
CA TYR A 100 0.72 11.11 12.69
C TYR A 100 1.23 11.04 11.25
N ILE A 101 0.39 10.63 10.31
CA ILE A 101 0.75 10.56 8.89
C ILE A 101 -0.14 11.49 8.07
N ASP A 102 0.45 12.22 7.14
CA ASP A 102 -0.23 12.90 6.05
C ASP A 102 0.07 12.14 4.76
N GLU A 103 -0.85 11.28 4.32
CA GLU A 103 -0.66 10.42 3.15
C GLU A 103 -0.79 11.20 1.83
N TYR A 104 -1.34 12.42 1.87
CA TYR A 104 -1.42 13.29 0.69
C TYR A 104 -0.09 13.98 0.42
N LYS A 105 0.60 14.41 1.48
CA LYS A 105 1.95 15.00 1.41
C LYS A 105 3.05 13.94 1.45
N GLU A 106 2.71 12.70 1.81
CA GLU A 106 3.66 11.58 1.99
C GLU A 106 4.71 11.90 3.06
N ILE A 107 4.20 12.32 4.23
CA ILE A 107 5.02 12.74 5.37
C ILE A 107 4.50 12.05 6.64
N LEU A 108 5.41 11.47 7.40
CA LEU A 108 5.18 10.91 8.73
C LEU A 108 5.74 11.87 9.78
N TYR A 109 5.01 12.06 10.87
CA TYR A 109 5.34 12.92 12.00
C TYR A 109 5.38 12.08 13.28
N PRO A 110 6.55 11.51 13.61
CA PRO A 110 6.78 10.88 14.90
C PRO A 110 6.92 11.92 16.01
N PHE A 111 6.29 11.67 17.16
CA PHE A 111 6.42 12.52 18.33
C PHE A 111 6.30 11.74 19.64
N ALA A 112 6.98 12.21 20.69
CA ALA A 112 6.94 11.60 22.01
C ALA A 112 7.10 12.67 23.10
N LYS A 113 6.42 12.50 24.24
CA LYS A 113 6.69 13.33 25.42
C LYS A 113 7.98 12.88 26.09
N LYS A 114 8.84 13.84 26.43
CA LYS A 114 10.03 13.65 27.26
C LYS A 114 9.65 13.73 28.74
N ASP A 115 10.59 13.34 29.60
CA ASP A 115 10.43 13.39 31.06
C ASP A 115 10.22 14.82 31.57
N ASP A 116 10.81 15.82 30.90
CA ASP A 116 10.66 17.25 31.20
C ASP A 116 9.26 17.82 30.82
N GLY A 117 8.33 16.97 30.38
CA GLY A 117 6.99 17.37 29.94
C GLY A 117 6.92 17.92 28.51
N LEU A 118 8.05 18.32 27.94
CA LEU A 118 8.14 18.78 26.55
C LEU A 118 7.92 17.63 25.54
N THR A 119 7.38 17.95 24.39
CA THR A 119 7.16 17.02 23.28
C THR A 119 8.27 17.12 22.25
N PHE A 120 9.00 16.03 22.05
CA PHE A 120 9.89 15.85 20.91
C PHE A 120 9.08 15.52 19.66
N THR A 121 9.44 16.12 18.53
CA THR A 121 8.80 15.94 17.23
C THR A 121 9.87 15.83 16.16
N MET A 122 9.60 15.05 15.11
CA MET A 122 10.39 15.06 13.89
C MET A 122 9.49 14.94 12.67
N GLN A 123 10.07 15.13 11.50
CA GLN A 123 9.42 14.91 10.22
C GLN A 123 10.16 13.82 9.44
N VAL A 124 9.42 12.95 8.76
CA VAL A 124 9.96 11.92 7.88
C VAL A 124 9.27 12.01 6.54
N ARG A 125 10.01 12.40 5.50
CA ARG A 125 9.48 12.37 4.13
C ARG A 125 9.55 10.95 3.59
N LEU A 126 8.43 10.43 3.11
CA LEU A 126 8.34 9.04 2.65
C LEU A 126 8.96 8.84 1.26
N THR A 127 9.25 9.92 0.53
CA THR A 127 9.83 9.85 -0.81
C THR A 127 11.33 9.60 -0.82
N ASP A 128 12.04 10.10 0.20
CA ASP A 128 13.50 9.96 0.35
C ASP A 128 13.91 9.28 1.66
N CYS A 129 12.94 8.90 2.48
CA CYS A 129 13.12 8.24 3.77
C CYS A 129 14.08 8.99 4.71
N ARG A 130 14.09 10.33 4.67
CA ARG A 130 14.96 11.12 5.53
C ARG A 130 14.24 11.60 6.79
N LEU A 131 14.89 11.43 7.94
CA LEU A 131 14.48 12.04 9.21
C LEU A 131 14.97 13.50 9.23
N THR A 132 14.05 14.45 9.19
CA THR A 132 14.31 15.89 9.18
C THR A 132 13.57 16.61 10.32
N ASP A 133 13.84 17.91 10.46
CA ASP A 133 13.04 18.84 11.28
C ASP A 133 12.82 18.40 12.73
N LYS A 134 13.89 17.87 13.35
CA LYS A 134 13.89 17.48 14.76
C LYS A 134 13.72 18.72 15.64
N ASN A 135 12.65 18.77 16.42
CA ASN A 135 12.34 19.91 17.29
C ASN A 135 11.72 19.43 18.62
N THR A 136 11.86 20.25 19.66
CA THR A 136 11.20 20.05 20.97
C THR A 136 10.31 21.26 21.25
N LYS A 137 9.02 21.02 21.46
CA LYS A 137 8.00 22.05 21.76
C LYS A 137 7.19 21.62 22.98
N ASP A 138 6.35 22.49 23.52
CA ASP A 138 5.46 22.16 24.65
C ASP A 138 4.47 21.05 24.29
N SER A 139 3.93 21.07 23.07
CA SER A 139 2.98 20.06 22.59
C SER A 139 3.12 19.79 21.08
N PHE A 140 2.59 18.65 20.64
CA PHE A 140 2.50 18.33 19.22
C PHE A 140 1.38 19.14 18.56
N GLU A 141 1.77 20.00 17.61
CA GLU A 141 0.84 20.75 16.76
C GLU A 141 0.51 19.92 15.52
N LYS A 142 -0.74 19.42 15.45
CA LYS A 142 -1.20 18.67 14.28
C LYS A 142 -1.16 19.54 13.02
N PRO A 143 -0.45 19.12 11.95
CA PRO A 143 -0.38 19.90 10.73
C PRO A 143 -1.71 19.87 9.95
N ALA A 144 -1.95 20.92 9.16
CA ALA A 144 -3.13 21.01 8.30
C ALA A 144 -3.13 19.92 7.22
N CYS A 145 -4.24 19.17 7.16
CA CYS A 145 -4.48 18.14 6.15
C CYS A 145 -5.27 18.73 4.99
N ASP A 146 -4.57 19.12 3.92
CA ASP A 146 -5.20 19.68 2.73
C ASP A 146 -5.42 18.58 1.69
N ARG A 147 -6.62 17.97 1.72
CA ARG A 147 -7.00 17.01 0.69
C ARG A 147 -7.08 17.72 -0.67
N PRO A 148 -6.36 17.25 -1.72
CA PRO A 148 -6.43 17.86 -3.04
C PRO A 148 -7.86 17.79 -3.57
N LYS A 149 -8.38 18.94 -4.05
CA LYS A 149 -9.74 19.04 -4.60
C LYS A 149 -9.88 18.06 -5.77
N LYS A 150 -10.90 17.20 -5.73
CA LYS A 150 -11.21 16.30 -6.85
C LYS A 150 -11.52 17.16 -8.08
N VAL A 151 -10.64 17.12 -9.09
CA VAL A 151 -10.91 17.74 -10.39
C VAL A 151 -12.12 17.02 -10.98
N SER A 152 -13.28 17.69 -11.04
CA SER A 152 -14.45 17.10 -11.68
C SER A 152 -14.16 17.00 -13.17
N ARG A 153 -13.97 15.77 -13.64
CA ARG A 153 -13.79 15.50 -15.07
C ARG A 153 -15.16 15.69 -15.71
N ASN A 154 -15.45 16.90 -16.17
CA ASN A 154 -16.66 17.19 -16.94
C ASN A 154 -16.73 16.22 -18.13
N LYS A 155 -17.59 15.20 -18.03
CA LYS A 155 -17.89 14.31 -19.14
C LYS A 155 -18.58 15.15 -20.20
N LYS A 156 -17.87 15.54 -21.27
CA LYS A 156 -18.51 15.97 -22.52
C LYS A 156 -19.48 14.86 -22.94
N LYS A 157 -20.79 15.11 -22.81
CA LYS A 157 -21.83 14.29 -23.42
C LYS A 157 -21.52 14.25 -24.93
N LYS A 158 -21.14 13.09 -25.47
CA LYS A 158 -21.11 12.91 -26.92
C LYS A 158 -22.54 13.10 -27.41
N ALA A 159 -22.78 14.14 -28.22
CA ALA A 159 -24.04 14.31 -28.91
C ALA A 159 -24.27 13.10 -29.80
N ALA A 160 -25.44 12.47 -29.69
CA ALA A 160 -25.84 11.36 -30.53
C ALA A 160 -25.89 11.84 -31.98
N THR A 161 -24.99 11.33 -32.82
CA THR A 161 -25.00 11.55 -34.25
C THR A 161 -26.27 10.91 -34.81
N LYS A 162 -27.18 11.72 -35.38
CA LYS A 162 -28.39 11.20 -36.04
C LYS A 162 -27.99 10.32 -37.22
N PRO A 163 -28.68 9.18 -37.46
CA PRO A 163 -28.37 8.33 -38.60
C PRO A 163 -28.71 9.05 -39.91
N VAL A 164 -27.72 9.09 -40.80
CA VAL A 164 -27.89 9.56 -42.18
C VAL A 164 -28.78 8.54 -42.91
N LYS A 165 -29.97 8.98 -43.35
CA LYS A 165 -30.78 8.22 -44.32
C LYS A 165 -30.00 8.19 -45.64
N LYS A 166 -29.64 6.99 -46.11
CA LYS A 166 -29.12 6.81 -47.47
C LYS A 166 -30.28 6.87 -48.49
N PRO A 167 -30.02 7.38 -49.70
CA PRO A 167 -30.97 7.42 -50.81
C PRO A 167 -31.34 6.03 -51.32
#